data_AF-A0A2V9JW70-F1
#
_entry.id   AF-A0A2V9JW70-F1
#
_cell.length_a   1.000
_cell.length_b   1.000
_cell.length_c   1.000
_cell.angle_alpha   90.00
_cell.angle_beta   90.00
_cell.angle_gamma   90.00
#
_symmetry.space_group_name_H-M   'P 1'
#
loop_
_entity.id
_entity.type
_entity.pdbx_description
1 polymer ?
#
loop_
_entity_poly.entity_id
_entity_poly.type
_entity_poly.pdbx_seq_one_letter_code
_entity_poly.pdbx_strand_id
1 'polypeptide(L)'
;MEPGIARDYGTELFVLRRDGFAALAGGASPGLLVTRPFVVAAGGGLYVNAEVEPGGSIRASVLGPDSRELVGLEQSRCAELTATSIRAPLRWSGAAGLSALAARPVRLAFHIKNAKLYSFWIE
;
A
#
# COMPACT_ATOMS: atom_id res chain seq x y z
N MET A 1 -25.63 -1.49 -55.45
CA MET A 1 -24.47 -2.08 -54.78
C MET A 1 -23.89 -1.00 -53.88
N GLU A 2 -24.15 -1.09 -52.58
CA GLU A 2 -23.66 -0.13 -51.57
C GLU A 2 -22.24 -0.56 -51.14
N PRO A 3 -21.26 0.35 -51.03
CA PRO A 3 -19.92 0.01 -50.56
C PRO A 3 -19.95 -0.34 -49.06
N GLY A 4 -19.46 -1.52 -48.73
CA GLY A 4 -19.38 -2.01 -47.34
C GLY A 4 -18.45 -1.15 -46.48
N ILE A 5 -18.94 -0.76 -45.31
CA ILE A 5 -18.12 -0.12 -44.27
C ILE A 5 -17.08 -1.15 -43.80
N ALA A 6 -15.82 -0.93 -44.18
CA ALA A 6 -14.70 -1.61 -43.56
C ALA A 6 -14.60 -1.14 -42.10
N ARG A 7 -14.81 -2.08 -41.15
CA ARG A 7 -14.52 -1.83 -39.74
C ARG A 7 -13.02 -2.01 -39.53
N ASP A 8 -12.37 -0.92 -39.18
CA ASP A 8 -10.95 -0.92 -38.81
C ASP A 8 -10.82 -1.41 -37.36
N TYR A 9 -10.24 -2.60 -37.17
CA TYR A 9 -9.93 -3.14 -35.85
C TYR A 9 -8.48 -2.80 -35.54
N GLY A 10 -8.24 -1.66 -34.90
CA GLY A 10 -6.92 -1.28 -34.42
C GLY A 10 -6.51 -2.12 -33.21
N THR A 11 -5.36 -2.79 -33.27
CA THR A 11 -4.69 -3.36 -32.10
C THR A 11 -3.87 -2.25 -31.44
N GLU A 12 -4.38 -1.67 -30.36
CA GLU A 12 -3.63 -0.67 -29.57
C GLU A 12 -2.86 -1.34 -28.42
N LEU A 13 -1.61 -0.91 -28.21
CA LEU A 13 -0.78 -1.38 -27.10
C LEU A 13 -0.89 -0.42 -25.92
N PHE A 14 -1.46 -0.88 -24.81
CA PHE A 14 -1.47 -0.16 -23.54
C PHE A 14 -0.37 -0.69 -22.63
N VAL A 15 0.64 0.14 -22.37
CA VAL A 15 1.70 -0.17 -21.39
C VAL A 15 1.25 0.33 -20.02
N LEU A 16 0.80 -0.59 -19.16
CA LEU A 16 0.46 -0.30 -17.77
C LEU A 16 1.68 -0.46 -16.86
N ARG A 17 1.81 0.43 -15.88
CA ARG A 17 2.82 0.29 -14.81
C ARG A 17 2.45 -0.91 -13.93
N ARG A 18 3.45 -1.61 -13.38
CA ARG A 18 3.22 -2.70 -12.40
C ARG A 18 2.36 -2.16 -11.25
N ASP A 19 1.24 -2.83 -10.99
CA ASP A 19 0.21 -2.46 -10.00
C ASP A 19 -0.49 -1.11 -10.22
N GLY A 20 -0.28 -0.42 -11.34
CA GLY A 20 -0.79 0.95 -11.57
C GLY A 20 -2.24 1.05 -12.06
N PHE A 21 -3.01 -0.04 -12.04
CA PHE A 21 -4.35 -0.08 -12.67
C PHE A 21 -5.48 0.43 -11.76
N ALA A 22 -5.43 0.08 -10.47
CA ALA A 22 -6.42 0.51 -9.48
C ALA A 22 -5.73 0.82 -8.16
N ALA A 23 -6.21 1.84 -7.45
CA ALA A 23 -5.65 2.25 -6.17
C ALA A 23 -6.74 2.44 -5.12
N LEU A 24 -6.34 2.26 -3.87
CA LEU A 24 -7.10 2.68 -2.72
C LEU A 24 -6.71 4.12 -2.38
N ALA A 25 -7.64 5.04 -2.55
CA ALA A 25 -7.41 6.47 -2.40
C ALA A 25 -7.92 6.99 -1.05
N GLY A 26 -7.08 7.75 -0.35
CA GLY A 26 -7.45 8.54 0.81
C GLY A 26 -7.58 10.01 0.44
N GLY A 27 -8.66 10.65 0.88
CA GLY A 27 -8.90 12.08 0.65
C GLY A 27 -8.31 12.97 1.75
N ALA A 28 -8.87 14.18 1.88
CA ALA A 28 -8.48 15.12 2.93
C ALA A 28 -8.81 14.59 4.33
N SER A 29 -9.94 13.88 4.46
CA SER A 29 -10.18 12.99 5.59
C SER A 29 -9.42 11.68 5.35
N PRO A 30 -8.47 11.31 6.23
CA PRO A 30 -7.66 10.12 6.02
C PRO A 30 -8.53 8.84 5.96
N GLY A 31 -8.25 7.99 4.97
CA GLY A 31 -8.83 6.66 4.85
C GLY A 31 -8.02 5.63 5.64
N LEU A 32 -8.68 4.55 6.03
CA LEU A 32 -8.07 3.40 6.70
C LEU A 32 -8.30 2.12 5.89
N LEU A 33 -7.22 1.47 5.48
CA LEU A 33 -7.25 0.14 4.87
C LEU A 33 -6.70 -0.88 5.87
N VAL A 34 -7.48 -1.91 6.19
CA VAL A 34 -7.03 -3.01 7.04
C VAL A 34 -7.00 -4.32 6.26
N THR A 35 -5.87 -5.03 6.30
CA THR A 35 -5.73 -6.31 5.63
C THR A 35 -6.51 -7.43 6.35
N ARG A 36 -6.75 -8.54 5.63
CA ARG A 36 -7.05 -9.82 6.29
C ARG A 36 -5.84 -10.26 7.13
N PRO A 37 -6.03 -11.09 8.18
CA PRO A 37 -4.93 -11.61 8.96
C PRO A 37 -3.96 -12.43 8.09
N PHE A 38 -2.67 -12.26 8.31
CA PHE A 38 -1.63 -13.06 7.65
C PHE A 38 -0.42 -13.21 8.58
N VAL A 39 0.46 -14.16 8.27
CA VAL A 39 1.70 -14.41 9.02
C VAL A 39 2.87 -13.79 8.25
N VAL A 40 3.70 -13.02 8.95
CA VAL A 40 4.92 -12.43 8.37
C VAL A 40 6.02 -13.48 8.34
N ALA A 41 6.67 -13.66 7.18
CA ALA A 41 7.90 -14.43 7.06
C ALA A 41 9.06 -13.73 7.81
N ALA A 42 10.04 -14.52 8.28
CA ALA A 42 11.21 -13.98 8.97
C ALA A 42 11.97 -12.98 8.08
N GLY A 43 12.43 -11.86 8.65
CA GLY A 43 13.21 -10.85 7.92
C GLY A 43 12.40 -9.77 7.19
N GLY A 44 11.06 -9.82 7.25
CA GLY A 44 10.17 -9.00 6.41
C GLY A 44 10.27 -7.47 6.56
N GLY A 45 10.75 -6.76 5.54
CA GLY A 45 10.54 -5.33 5.32
C GLY A 45 9.23 -5.06 4.57
N LEU A 46 8.48 -4.03 4.97
CA LEU A 46 7.24 -3.63 4.31
C LEU A 46 7.50 -2.57 3.24
N TYR A 47 7.02 -2.82 2.02
CA TYR A 47 7.14 -1.90 0.90
C TYR A 47 5.79 -1.61 0.27
N VAL A 48 5.68 -0.41 -0.32
CA VAL A 48 4.47 0.05 -1.02
C VAL A 48 4.80 0.66 -2.38
N ASN A 49 3.85 0.54 -3.30
CA ASN A 49 3.73 1.35 -4.50
C ASN A 49 2.62 2.39 -4.25
N ALA A 50 2.98 3.67 -4.27
CA ALA A 50 2.07 4.74 -3.91
C ALA A 50 2.34 6.03 -4.66
N GLU A 51 1.30 6.83 -4.79
CA GLU A 51 1.32 8.20 -5.29
C GLU A 51 0.81 9.11 -4.18
N VAL A 52 1.57 10.15 -3.86
CA VAL A 52 1.28 11.05 -2.74
C VAL A 52 1.20 12.47 -3.27
N GLU A 53 0.07 13.13 -3.02
CA GLU A 53 -0.15 14.53 -3.40
C GLU A 53 0.56 15.47 -2.42
N PRO A 54 0.78 16.75 -2.77
CA PRO A 54 1.30 17.74 -1.84
C PRO A 54 0.49 17.81 -0.53
N GLY A 55 1.17 17.65 0.61
CA GLY A 55 0.54 17.61 1.93
C GLY A 55 -0.19 16.30 2.26
N GLY A 56 -0.06 15.28 1.41
CA GLY A 56 -0.49 13.91 1.65
C GLY A 56 0.54 13.07 2.39
N SER A 57 0.09 11.93 2.91
CA SER A 57 0.95 10.96 3.54
C SER A 57 0.35 9.56 3.57
N ILE A 58 1.23 8.56 3.65
CA ILE A 58 0.89 7.18 4.00
C ILE A 58 1.71 6.76 5.22
N ARG A 59 1.03 6.16 6.19
CA ARG A 59 1.63 5.45 7.33
C ARG A 59 1.04 4.06 7.45
N ALA A 60 1.75 3.16 8.13
CA ALA A 60 1.24 1.85 8.49
C ALA A 60 1.30 1.63 10.00
N SER A 61 0.39 0.79 10.51
CA SER A 61 0.49 0.17 11.82
C SER A 61 0.21 -1.32 11.72
N VAL A 62 0.66 -2.06 12.73
CA VAL A 62 0.42 -3.49 12.84
C VAL A 62 -0.57 -3.75 13.93
N LEU A 63 -1.66 -4.45 13.60
CA LEU A 63 -2.69 -4.82 14.56
C LEU A 63 -2.54 -6.27 15.01
N GLY A 64 -2.71 -6.48 16.31
CA GLY A 64 -2.83 -7.80 16.92
C GLY A 64 -4.20 -8.46 16.66
N PRO A 65 -4.43 -9.66 17.22
CA PRO A 65 -5.69 -10.38 17.09
C PRO A 65 -6.92 -9.63 17.63
N ASP A 66 -6.70 -8.74 18.61
CA ASP A 66 -7.71 -7.88 19.23
C ASP A 66 -7.95 -6.57 18.45
N SER A 67 -7.37 -6.43 17.25
CA SER A 67 -7.41 -5.22 16.43
C SER A 67 -6.77 -3.98 17.09
N ARG A 68 -5.91 -4.17 18.10
CA ARG A 68 -5.13 -3.08 18.71
C ARG A 68 -3.75 -3.01 18.07
N GLU A 69 -3.21 -1.79 17.99
CA GLU A 69 -1.84 -1.58 17.52
C GLU A 69 -0.84 -2.28 18.45
N LEU A 70 0.13 -2.97 17.86
CA LEU A 70 1.22 -3.60 18.60
C LEU A 70 2.23 -2.55 19.03
N VAL A 71 2.73 -2.69 20.26
CA VAL A 71 3.74 -1.78 20.83
C VAL A 71 5.00 -1.75 19.96
N GLY A 72 5.44 -0.54 19.60
CA GLY A 72 6.57 -0.32 18.70
C GLY A 72 6.23 -0.34 17.21
N LEU A 73 5.01 -0.75 16.84
CA LEU A 73 4.51 -0.84 15.46
C LEU A 73 3.22 -0.04 15.28
N GLU A 74 3.04 1.00 16.10
CA GLU A 74 1.93 1.95 16.05
C GLU A 74 2.06 2.92 14.86
N GLN A 75 0.93 3.48 14.41
CA GLN A 75 0.93 4.48 13.32
C GLN A 75 1.81 5.68 13.68
N SER A 76 1.79 6.10 14.95
CA SER A 76 2.56 7.25 15.45
C SER A 76 4.07 7.07 15.30
N ARG A 77 4.55 5.83 15.32
CA ARG A 77 5.97 5.47 15.15
C ARG A 77 6.37 5.19 13.71
N CYS A 78 5.41 4.99 12.81
CA CYS A 78 5.70 4.84 11.39
C CYS A 78 6.11 6.18 10.79
N ALA A 79 7.26 6.22 10.13
CA ALA A 79 7.67 7.36 9.32
C ALA A 79 6.64 7.61 8.20
N GLU A 80 6.36 8.88 7.93
CA GLU A 80 5.44 9.25 6.85
C GLU A 80 6.10 9.06 5.49
N LEU A 81 5.41 8.37 4.59
CA LEU A 81 5.69 8.44 3.18
C LEU A 81 4.96 9.65 2.59
N THR A 82 5.70 10.68 2.23
CA THR A 82 5.15 11.94 1.66
C THR A 82 5.44 12.11 0.17
N ALA A 83 6.16 11.16 -0.45
CA ALA A 83 6.56 11.22 -1.85
C ALA A 83 6.05 10.00 -2.63
N THR A 84 5.67 10.23 -3.89
CA THR A 84 5.33 9.19 -4.85
C THR A 84 6.52 8.25 -5.07
N SER A 85 6.27 6.95 -5.02
CA SER A 85 7.29 5.93 -5.26
C SER A 85 6.65 4.61 -5.66
N ILE A 86 7.26 3.94 -6.64
CA ILE A 86 6.88 2.58 -7.03
C ILE A 86 7.41 1.51 -6.07
N ARG A 87 8.29 1.90 -5.13
CA ARG A 87 8.89 1.06 -4.10
C ARG A 87 9.39 1.92 -2.95
N ALA A 88 8.52 2.21 -1.99
CA ALA A 88 8.87 2.91 -0.77
C ALA A 88 8.82 1.96 0.43
N PRO A 89 9.87 1.92 1.27
CA PRO A 89 9.82 1.19 2.53
C PRO A 89 9.01 1.96 3.56
N LEU A 90 8.13 1.27 4.30
CA LEU A 90 7.51 1.79 5.51
C LEU A 90 8.28 1.27 6.73
N ARG A 91 8.71 2.20 7.60
CA ARG A 91 9.59 1.91 8.74
C ARG A 91 9.05 2.53 10.02
N TRP A 92 9.19 1.80 11.11
CA TRP A 92 8.85 2.25 12.45
C TRP A 92 10.10 2.64 13.23
N SER A 93 10.03 3.72 13.99
CA SER A 93 11.14 4.20 14.81
C SER A 93 11.39 3.27 16.01
N GLY A 94 12.65 2.83 16.17
CA GLY A 94 13.09 2.06 17.32
C GLY A 94 12.60 0.61 17.40
N ALA A 95 11.95 0.09 16.35
CA ALA A 95 11.51 -1.30 16.26
C ALA A 95 12.30 -2.08 15.20
N ALA A 96 12.41 -3.40 15.40
CA ALA A 96 12.98 -4.32 14.39
C ALA A 96 12.07 -4.48 13.14
N GLY A 97 11.00 -3.69 13.03
CA GLY A 97 9.99 -3.81 11.98
C GLY A 97 9.17 -5.09 12.10
N LEU A 98 8.77 -5.67 10.97
CA LEU A 98 7.95 -6.88 10.96
C LEU A 98 8.74 -8.14 11.32
N SER A 99 10.07 -8.07 11.38
CA SER A 99 10.92 -9.22 11.73
C SER A 99 10.64 -9.79 13.13
N ALA A 100 10.13 -8.97 14.05
CA ALA A 100 9.77 -9.38 15.41
C ALA A 100 8.41 -10.14 15.50
N LEU A 101 7.69 -10.25 14.39
CA LEU A 101 6.31 -10.79 14.36
C LEU A 101 6.22 -12.26 13.98
N ALA A 102 7.36 -12.95 13.82
CA ALA A 102 7.40 -14.31 13.31
C ALA A 102 6.38 -15.25 13.97
N ALA A 103 5.67 -16.00 13.11
CA ALA A 103 4.67 -17.01 13.46
C ALA A 103 3.37 -16.53 14.14
N ARG A 104 3.08 -15.22 14.20
CA ARG A 104 1.81 -14.69 14.72
C ARG A 104 0.94 -14.10 13.60
N PRO A 105 -0.36 -14.41 13.53
CA PRO A 105 -1.26 -13.75 12.61
C PRO A 105 -1.46 -12.29 13.02
N VAL A 106 -1.20 -11.38 12.08
CA VAL A 106 -1.32 -9.93 12.27
C VAL A 106 -2.10 -9.32 11.11
N ARG A 107 -2.52 -8.07 11.27
CA ARG A 107 -3.08 -7.25 10.19
C ARG A 107 -2.21 -6.03 9.98
N LEU A 108 -2.13 -5.54 8.75
CA LEU A 108 -1.61 -4.21 8.45
C LEU A 108 -2.77 -3.24 8.34
N ALA A 109 -2.62 -2.09 8.97
CA ALA A 109 -3.50 -0.94 8.86
C ALA A 109 -2.76 0.20 8.15
N PHE A 110 -3.21 0.59 6.97
CA PHE A 110 -2.65 1.71 6.23
C PHE A 110 -3.53 2.93 6.40
N HIS A 111 -2.93 4.02 6.86
CA HIS A 111 -3.55 5.33 7.02
C HIS A 111 -3.14 6.18 5.83
N ILE A 112 -4.11 6.53 5.00
CA ILE A 112 -3.87 7.14 3.68
C ILE A 112 -4.54 8.51 3.66
N LYS A 113 -3.77 9.58 3.47
CA LYS A 113 -4.27 10.96 3.39
C LYS A 113 -3.77 11.60 2.10
N ASN A 114 -4.68 12.17 1.29
CA ASN A 114 -4.38 12.78 -0.01
C ASN A 114 -3.35 11.95 -0.82
N ALA A 115 -3.60 10.64 -0.90
CA ALA A 115 -2.67 9.69 -1.48
C ALA A 115 -3.39 8.47 -2.03
N LYS A 116 -2.72 7.74 -2.91
CA LYS A 116 -3.18 6.50 -3.55
C LYS A 116 -2.20 5.38 -3.22
N LEU A 117 -2.71 4.30 -2.66
CA LEU A 117 -1.97 3.06 -2.45
C LEU A 117 -2.35 2.05 -3.54
N TYR A 118 -1.39 1.67 -4.38
CA TYR A 118 -1.60 0.73 -5.48
C TYR A 118 -1.33 -0.71 -5.05
N SER A 119 -0.21 -0.95 -4.37
CA SER A 119 0.16 -2.27 -3.84
C SER A 119 1.05 -2.18 -2.62
N PHE A 120 1.14 -3.29 -1.88
CA PHE A 120 2.10 -3.49 -0.80
C PHE A 120 2.61 -4.93 -0.80
N TRP A 121 3.82 -5.14 -0.29
CA TRP A 121 4.42 -6.47 -0.16
C TRP A 121 5.45 -6.50 0.96
N ILE A 122 5.84 -7.72 1.35
CA ILE A 122 6.83 -7.99 2.38
C ILE A 122 7.95 -8.84 1.78
N GLU A 123 9.20 -8.47 2.05
CA GLU A 123 10.41 -9.18 1.61
C GLU A 123 11.39 -9.40 2.76
#